data_AF-A0A4V1J5I4-F1
#
_entry.id   AF-A0A4V1J5I4-F1
#
_cell.length_a   1.000
_cell.length_b   1.000
_cell.length_c   1.000
_cell.angle_alpha   90.00
_cell.angle_beta   90.00
_cell.angle_gamma   90.00
#
_symmetry.space_group_name_H-M   'P 1'
#
loop_
_entity.id
_entity.type
_entity.pdbx_description
1 polymer ?
#
loop_
_entity_poly.entity_id
_entity_poly.type
_entity_poly.pdbx_seq_one_letter_code
_entity_poly.pdbx_strand_id
1 'polypeptide(L)'
;NLNELILYARQGDLESYQEATQIVLDRNPEFTDLAHVLTAVNSHGATALHMASANGHIDILKFLLERLPTDGVNQANSEGNTALHWAAMSGKVESVRLLLQHQADPMV
;
A
#
# COMPACT_ATOMS: atom_id res chain seq x y z
N ASN A 1 10.57 11.20 -2.87
CA ASN A 1 9.69 11.80 -1.82
C ASN A 1 8.46 10.89 -1.64
N LEU A 2 7.58 11.15 -0.67
CA LEU A 2 6.47 10.23 -0.36
C LEU A 2 5.49 10.02 -1.53
N ASN A 3 5.20 11.09 -2.28
CA ASN A 3 4.34 11.01 -3.46
C ASN A 3 4.96 10.11 -4.54
N GLU A 4 6.27 10.22 -4.78
CA GLU A 4 7.00 9.34 -5.71
C GLU A 4 7.00 7.88 -5.26
N LEU A 5 7.18 7.61 -3.96
CA LEU A 5 7.14 6.25 -3.42
C LEU A 5 5.78 5.57 -3.73
N ILE A 6 4.68 6.28 -3.49
CA ILE A 6 3.34 5.78 -3.75
C ILE A 6 3.09 5.62 -5.25
N LEU A 7 3.70 6.45 -6.11
CA LEU A 7 3.67 6.28 -7.56
C LEU A 7 4.44 5.04 -8.03
N TYR A 8 5.54 4.63 -7.37
CA TYR A 8 6.21 3.37 -7.71
C TYR A 8 5.34 2.15 -7.42
N ALA A 9 4.57 2.17 -6.33
CA ALA A 9 3.60 1.10 -6.04
C ALA A 9 2.52 0.97 -7.14
N ARG A 10 2.20 2.08 -7.83
CA ARG A 10 1.27 2.11 -8.97
C ARG A 10 1.88 1.56 -10.26
N GLN A 11 3.21 1.50 -10.38
CA GLN A 11 3.92 1.06 -11.60
C GLN A 11 4.21 -0.44 -11.58
N GLY A 12 4.28 -1.05 -10.39
CA GLY A 12 4.42 -2.49 -10.24
C GLY A 12 5.85 -3.03 -10.22
N ASP A 13 6.85 -2.16 -10.29
CA ASP A 13 8.26 -2.53 -10.12
C ASP A 13 8.59 -2.64 -8.62
N LEU A 14 8.76 -3.87 -8.14
CA LEU A 14 9.09 -4.15 -6.75
C LEU A 14 10.49 -3.66 -6.36
N GLU A 15 11.47 -3.78 -7.25
CA GLU A 15 12.86 -3.41 -6.95
C GLU A 15 12.96 -1.90 -6.76
N SER A 16 12.43 -1.14 -7.73
CA SER A 16 12.34 0.32 -7.63
C SER A 16 11.53 0.77 -6.41
N TYR A 17 10.44 0.07 -6.07
CA TYR A 17 9.64 0.38 -4.90
C TYR A 17 10.40 0.15 -3.59
N GLN A 18 11.13 -0.96 -3.47
CA GLN A 18 11.94 -1.28 -2.29
C GLN A 18 13.09 -0.28 -2.12
N GLU A 19 13.81 0.04 -3.19
CA GLU A 19 14.89 1.03 -3.16
C GLU A 19 14.33 2.40 -2.74
N ALA A 20 13.21 2.82 -3.34
CA ALA A 20 12.57 4.08 -2.98
C ALA A 20 12.12 4.11 -1.51
N THR A 21 11.67 2.98 -0.96
CA THR A 21 11.24 2.89 0.44
C THR A 21 12.44 3.08 1.37
N GLN A 22 13.58 2.45 1.07
CA GLN A 22 14.80 2.62 1.86
C GLN A 22 15.33 4.05 1.77
N ILE A 23 15.33 4.64 0.58
CA ILE A 23 15.73 6.05 0.39
C ILE A 23 14.83 6.99 1.21
N VAL A 24 13.52 6.73 1.25
CA VAL A 24 12.59 7.52 2.06
C VAL A 24 12.92 7.35 3.54
N LEU A 25 13.11 6.13 4.04
CA LEU A 25 13.49 5.88 5.43
C LEU A 25 14.79 6.62 5.82
N ASP A 26 15.81 6.56 4.97
CA ASP A 26 17.13 7.14 5.28
C ASP A 26 17.14 8.68 5.24
N ARG A 27 16.30 9.29 4.39
CA ARG A 27 16.31 10.74 4.16
C ARG A 27 15.32 11.52 5.01
N ASN A 28 14.40 10.83 5.69
CA ASN A 28 13.28 11.45 6.39
C ASN A 28 13.29 10.94 7.85
N PRO A 29 13.95 11.68 8.77
CA PRO A 29 14.19 11.24 10.14
C PRO A 29 12.90 11.13 10.97
N GLU A 30 11.76 11.62 10.47
CA GLU A 30 10.45 11.41 11.07
C GLU A 30 9.96 9.96 10.99
N PHE A 31 10.48 9.15 10.06
CA PHE A 31 10.17 7.72 10.00
C PHE A 31 11.14 6.93 10.86
N THR A 32 10.61 6.22 11.86
CA THR A 32 11.44 5.46 12.80
C THR A 32 11.80 4.07 12.29
N ASP A 33 11.03 3.54 11.34
CA ASP A 33 11.20 2.21 10.78
C ASP A 33 10.46 2.06 9.44
N LEU A 34 10.66 0.91 8.80
CA LEU A 34 10.04 0.58 7.53
C LEU A 34 8.50 0.59 7.60
N ALA A 35 7.91 0.10 8.69
CA ALA A 35 6.45 -0.02 8.82
C ALA A 35 5.77 1.36 8.77
N HIS A 36 6.36 2.37 9.44
CA HIS A 36 5.90 3.75 9.36
C HIS A 36 5.98 4.35 7.95
N VAL A 37 6.97 3.96 7.14
CA VAL A 37 7.06 4.39 5.74
C VAL A 37 5.95 3.74 4.89
N LEU A 38 5.65 2.46 5.12
CA LEU A 38 4.67 1.71 4.33
C LEU A 38 3.22 2.13 4.58
N THR A 39 2.91 2.71 5.75
CA THR A 39 1.59 3.26 6.10
C THR A 39 1.42 4.73 5.72
N ALA A 40 2.46 5.34 5.14
CA ALA A 40 2.41 6.73 4.75
C ALA A 40 1.44 6.97 3.58
N VAL A 41 0.81 8.15 3.58
CA VAL A 41 -0.30 8.50 2.70
C VAL A 41 0.04 9.68 1.79
N ASN A 42 -0.51 9.67 0.58
CA ASN A 42 -0.45 10.84 -0.31
C ASN A 42 -1.50 11.90 0.09
N SER A 43 -1.61 12.97 -0.70
CA SER A 43 -2.57 14.07 -0.48
C SER A 43 -4.05 13.67 -0.47
N HIS A 44 -4.40 12.45 -0.90
CA HIS A 44 -5.76 11.91 -0.90
C HIS A 44 -5.97 10.86 0.22
N GLY A 45 -5.02 10.75 1.16
CA GLY A 45 -5.06 9.74 2.20
C GLY A 45 -4.76 8.31 1.70
N ALA A 46 -4.36 8.13 0.44
CA ALA A 46 -4.13 6.81 -0.12
C ALA A 46 -2.70 6.33 0.15
N THR A 47 -2.57 5.07 0.58
CA THR A 47 -1.29 4.37 0.79
C THR A 47 -0.79 3.69 -0.48
N ALA A 48 0.44 3.18 -0.44
CA ALA A 48 0.97 2.30 -1.47
C ALA A 48 0.10 1.02 -1.66
N LEU A 49 -0.52 0.52 -0.59
CA LEU A 49 -1.40 -0.65 -0.64
C LEU A 49 -2.61 -0.40 -1.54
N HIS A 50 -3.22 0.79 -1.49
CA HIS A 50 -4.31 1.18 -2.38
C HIS A 50 -3.90 1.12 -3.84
N MET A 51 -2.73 1.71 -4.17
CA MET A 51 -2.22 1.76 -5.54
C MET A 51 -1.90 0.37 -6.09
N ALA A 52 -1.16 -0.43 -5.33
CA ALA A 52 -0.81 -1.80 -5.73
C ALA A 52 -2.07 -2.67 -5.92
N SER A 53 -3.04 -2.52 -5.03
CA SER A 53 -4.31 -3.26 -5.05
C SER A 53 -5.15 -2.95 -6.28
N ALA A 54 -5.38 -1.66 -6.57
CA ALA A 54 -6.15 -1.21 -7.74
C ALA A 54 -5.51 -1.61 -9.07
N ASN A 55 -4.19 -1.65 -9.14
CA ASN A 55 -3.47 -1.95 -10.38
C ASN A 55 -3.17 -3.45 -10.55
N GLY A 56 -3.26 -4.24 -9.48
CA GLY A 56 -3.03 -5.69 -9.52
C GLY A 56 -1.54 -6.05 -9.45
N HIS A 57 -0.73 -5.22 -8.79
CA HIS A 57 0.71 -5.45 -8.66
C HIS A 57 1.00 -6.37 -7.48
N ILE A 58 0.86 -7.67 -7.73
CA ILE A 58 0.84 -8.71 -6.71
C ILE A 58 2.13 -8.81 -5.90
N ASP A 59 3.30 -8.61 -6.52
CA ASP A 59 4.56 -8.73 -5.80
C ASP A 59 4.75 -7.58 -4.80
N ILE A 60 4.38 -6.35 -5.18
CA ILE A 60 4.32 -5.21 -4.26
C ILE A 60 3.25 -5.44 -3.19
N LEU A 61 2.07 -5.95 -3.58
CA LEU A 61 0.99 -6.21 -2.65
C LEU A 61 1.41 -7.20 -1.55
N LYS A 62 2.06 -8.31 -1.91
CA LYS A 62 2.62 -9.27 -0.94
C LYS A 62 3.68 -8.66 -0.06
N PHE A 63 4.63 -7.93 -0.67
CA PHE A 63 5.68 -7.24 0.08
C PHE A 63 5.12 -6.33 1.17
N LEU A 64 4.07 -5.57 0.84
CA LEU A 64 3.35 -4.70 1.77
C LEU A 64 2.62 -5.51 2.86
N LEU A 65 1.80 -6.48 2.47
CA LEU A 65 0.97 -7.26 3.41
C LEU A 65 1.77 -8.07 4.43
N GLU A 66 3.02 -8.43 4.11
CA GLU A 66 3.94 -9.10 5.03
C GLU A 66 4.61 -8.16 6.05
N ARG A 67 4.60 -6.85 5.80
CA ARG A 67 5.39 -5.85 6.56
C ARG A 67 4.55 -4.75 7.19
N LEU A 68 3.31 -4.58 6.76
CA LEU A 68 2.38 -3.64 7.36
C LEU A 68 2.00 -4.08 8.78
N PRO A 69 1.77 -3.13 9.69
CA PRO A 69 1.10 -3.44 10.95
C PRO A 69 -0.34 -3.88 10.68
N THR A 70 -0.94 -4.61 11.64
CA THR A 70 -2.27 -5.22 11.50
C THR A 70 -3.36 -4.21 11.13
N ASP A 71 -3.28 -2.98 11.65
CA ASP A 71 -4.21 -1.89 11.37
C ASP A 71 -3.98 -1.23 9.99
N GLY A 72 -2.79 -1.39 9.39
CA GLY A 72 -2.43 -0.81 8.10
C GLY A 72 -3.19 -1.40 6.91
N VAL A 73 -3.67 -2.65 7.00
CA VAL A 73 -4.39 -3.33 5.91
C VAL A 73 -5.74 -2.66 5.62
N ASN A 74 -6.41 -2.20 6.67
CA ASN A 74 -7.74 -1.59 6.61
C ASN A 74 -7.70 -0.05 6.69
N GLN A 75 -6.52 0.56 6.48
CA GLN A 75 -6.42 2.01 6.46
C GLN A 75 -7.28 2.57 5.31
N ALA A 76 -8.21 3.45 5.65
CA ALA A 76 -9.09 4.10 4.69
C ALA A 76 -8.48 5.41 4.19
N ASN A 77 -8.68 5.70 2.90
CA ASN A 77 -8.33 6.99 2.32
C ASN A 77 -9.30 8.10 2.78
N SER A 78 -9.12 9.33 2.30
CA SER A 78 -9.97 10.47 2.68
C SER A 78 -11.44 10.34 2.26
N GLU A 79 -11.79 9.38 1.40
CA GLU A 79 -13.16 9.07 0.97
C GLU A 79 -13.75 7.86 1.70
N GLY A 80 -13.03 7.29 2.67
CA GLY A 80 -13.44 6.09 3.39
C GLY A 80 -13.16 4.78 2.66
N ASN A 81 -12.50 4.81 1.49
CA ASN A 81 -12.20 3.61 0.72
C ASN A 81 -10.90 2.96 1.22
N THR A 82 -10.93 1.65 1.44
CA THR A 82 -9.74 0.83 1.75
C THR A 82 -9.09 0.27 0.48
N ALA A 83 -7.91 -0.37 0.63
CA ALA A 83 -7.26 -1.08 -0.47
C ALA A 83 -8.15 -2.17 -1.09
N LEU A 84 -9.01 -2.81 -0.29
CA LEU A 84 -9.97 -3.81 -0.74
C LEU A 84 -11.07 -3.21 -1.62
N HIS A 85 -11.60 -2.03 -1.26
CA HIS A 85 -12.53 -1.28 -2.11
C HIS A 85 -11.92 -1.01 -3.49
N TRP A 86 -10.68 -0.52 -3.51
CA TRP A 86 -9.96 -0.18 -4.73
C TRP A 86 -9.68 -1.40 -5.62
N ALA A 87 -9.29 -2.54 -5.03
CA ALA A 87 -9.14 -3.80 -5.74
C ALA A 87 -10.46 -4.26 -6.37
N ALA A 88 -11.55 -4.22 -5.61
CA ALA A 88 -12.88 -4.66 -6.06
C ALA A 88 -13.43 -3.75 -7.18
N MET A 89 -13.38 -2.43 -7.00
CA MET A 89 -13.79 -1.45 -8.02
C MET A 89 -12.99 -1.58 -9.32
N SER A 90 -11.72 -1.96 -9.22
CA SER A 90 -10.82 -2.13 -10.38
C SER A 90 -10.84 -3.55 -10.98
N GLY A 91 -11.67 -4.45 -10.45
CA GLY A 91 -11.80 -5.83 -10.92
C GLY A 91 -10.55 -6.70 -10.72
N LYS A 92 -9.67 -6.36 -9.76
CA LYS A 92 -8.43 -7.09 -9.51
C LYS A 92 -8.65 -8.27 -8.57
N VAL A 93 -9.15 -9.37 -9.13
CA VAL A 93 -9.56 -10.57 -8.38
C VAL A 93 -8.45 -11.16 -7.50
N GLU A 94 -7.21 -11.21 -7.98
CA GLU A 94 -6.08 -11.71 -7.17
C GLU A 94 -5.76 -10.77 -6.00
N SER A 95 -5.79 -9.44 -6.22
CA SER A 95 -5.61 -8.47 -5.14
C SER A 95 -6.68 -8.63 -4.06
N VAL A 96 -7.96 -8.76 -4.45
CA VAL A 96 -9.08 -9.01 -3.52
C VAL A 96 -8.81 -10.26 -2.68
N ARG A 97 -8.43 -11.36 -3.32
CA ARG A 97 -8.15 -12.62 -2.61
C ARG A 97 -7.00 -12.47 -1.61
N LEU A 98 -5.88 -11.86 -2.02
CA LEU A 98 -4.72 -11.69 -1.14
C LEU A 98 -5.05 -10.78 0.05
N LEU A 99 -5.76 -9.68 -0.18
CA LEU A 99 -6.20 -8.79 0.89
C LEU A 99 -7.08 -9.53 1.91
N LEU A 100 -8.06 -10.32 1.45
CA LEU A 100 -8.92 -11.12 2.33
C LEU A 100 -8.14 -12.21 3.09
N GLN A 101 -7.13 -12.83 2.46
CA GLN A 101 -6.24 -13.78 3.14
C GLN A 101 -5.43 -13.12 4.26
N HIS A 102 -5.12 -11.83 4.11
CA HIS A 102 -4.44 -11.00 5.11
C HIS A 102 -5.43 -10.21 5.99
N GLN A 103 -6.64 -10.73 6.19
CA GLN A 103 -7.62 -10.20 7.15
C GLN A 103 -8.11 -8.77 6.85
N ALA A 104 -8.08 -8.35 5.57
CA ALA A 104 -8.81 -7.16 5.16
C ALA A 104 -10.30 -7.35 5.44
N ASP A 105 -10.92 -6.36 6.06
CA ASP A 105 -12.33 -6.40 6.41
C ASP A 105 -13.16 -5.87 5.21
N PRO A 106 -14.10 -6.66 4.66
CA PRO A 106 -14.95 -6.23 3.55
C PRO A 106 -16.06 -5.25 3.93
N MET A 107 -16.24 -4.94 5.22
CA MET A 107 -17.39 -4.17 5.74
C MET A 107 -17.02 -2.84 6.40
N VAL A 108 -15.74 -2.51 6.52
CA VAL A 108 -15.23 -1.23 7.09
C VAL A 108 -15.33 -0.07 6.12
#